data_AF-A0A0F8XGV4-F1
#
_entry.id   AF-A0A0F8XGV4-F1
#
_cell.length_a   1.000
_cell.length_b   1.000
_cell.length_c   1.000
_cell.angle_alpha   90.00
_cell.angle_beta   90.00
_cell.angle_gamma   90.00
#
_symmetry.space_group_name_H-M   'P 1'
#
loop_
_entity.id
_entity.type
_entity.pdbx_description
1 polymer ?
#
loop_
_entity_poly.entity_id
_entity_poly.type
_entity_poly.pdbx_seq_one_letter_code
_entity_poly.pdbx_strand_id
1 'polypeptide(L)' 'MVALKFYDLKARKTFMTDKFTIVTRSGRRFAVAIAPSGVRSFRIIGKDVRR' A
#
# COMPACT_ATOMS: atom_id res chain seq x y z
N MET A 1 1.11 -1.22 -15.80
CA MET A 1 0.65 -0.78 -14.47
C MET A 1 1.56 -1.39 -13.42
N VAL A 2 2.07 -0.61 -12.47
CA VAL A 2 3.00 -1.11 -11.43
C VAL A 2 2.20 -1.57 -10.21
N ALA A 3 2.17 -2.88 -9.98
CA ALA A 3 1.56 -3.44 -8.77
C ALA A 3 2.54 -3.37 -7.59
N LEU A 4 2.03 -2.98 -6.42
CA LEU A 4 2.79 -2.95 -5.18
C LEU A 4 2.41 -4.16 -4.31
N LYS A 5 3.41 -4.83 -3.75
CA LYS A 5 3.26 -5.80 -2.66
C LYS A 5 2.92 -5.08 -1.34
N PHE A 6 1.83 -5.48 -0.71
CA PHE A 6 1.39 -5.05 0.62
C PHE A 6 1.37 -6.24 1.57
N TYR A 7 1.25 -5.96 2.87
CA TYR A 7 1.07 -6.97 3.90
C TYR A 7 -0.26 -6.76 4.62
N ASP A 8 -1.13 -7.76 4.56
CA ASP A 8 -2.37 -7.80 5.31
C ASP A 8 -2.08 -8.30 6.73
N LEU A 9 -2.14 -7.39 7.71
CA LEU A 9 -1.90 -7.70 9.11
C LEU A 9 -2.96 -8.63 9.71
N LYS A 10 -4.21 -8.56 9.21
CA LYS A 10 -5.33 -9.35 9.74
C LYS A 10 -5.29 -10.77 9.18
N ALA A 11 -5.07 -10.93 7.88
CA ALA A 11 -4.91 -12.25 7.25
C ALA A 11 -3.51 -12.84 7.42
N ARG A 12 -2.53 -12.05 7.90
CA ARG A 12 -1.11 -12.39 8.01
C ARG A 12 -0.52 -12.88 6.67
N LYS A 13 -0.92 -12.26 5.57
CA LYS A 13 -0.54 -12.65 4.20
C LYS A 13 -0.12 -11.45 3.37
N THR A 14 0.84 -11.65 2.48
CA THR A 14 1.18 -10.64 1.47
C THR A 14 0.20 -10.69 0.31
N PHE A 15 -0.11 -9.54 -0.26
CA PHE A 15 -0.90 -9.45 -1.49
C PHE A 15 -0.31 -8.39 -2.42
N MET A 16 -0.59 -8.49 -3.71
CA MET A 16 -0.16 -7.51 -4.70
C MET A 16 -1.38 -6.80 -5.27
N THR A 17 -1.28 -5.49 -5.46
CA THR A 17 -2.33 -4.72 -6.13
C THR A 17 -1.77 -3.44 -6.74
N ASP A 18 -2.36 -3.02 -7.85
CA ASP A 18 -2.21 -1.70 -8.47
C ASP A 18 -3.30 -0.72 -8.00
N LYS A 19 -4.33 -1.22 -7.30
CA LYS A 19 -5.41 -0.43 -6.69
C LYS A 19 -4.98 0.10 -5.33
N PHE A 20 -4.20 1.17 -5.35
CA PHE A 20 -3.81 1.91 -4.15
C PHE A 20 -3.92 3.42 -4.35
N THR A 21 -4.04 4.14 -3.25
CA THR A 21 -3.92 5.61 -3.21
C THR A 21 -2.61 5.99 -2.55
N ILE A 22 -2.05 7.15 -2.95
CA ILE A 22 -0.87 7.70 -2.30
C ILE A 22 -1.32 8.78 -1.32
N VAL A 23 -0.88 8.66 -0.07
CA VAL A 23 -1.10 9.67 0.97
C VAL A 23 0.22 10.11 1.57
N THR A 24 0.33 11.36 1.97
CA THR A 24 1.49 11.88 2.71
C THR A 24 1.13 12.01 4.18
N ARG A 25 1.90 11.41 5.07
CA ARG A 25 1.77 11.56 6.53
C ARG A 25 3.15 11.82 7.14
N SER A 26 3.26 12.86 7.95
CA SER A 26 4.52 13.24 8.62
C SER A 26 5.71 13.34 7.66
N GLY A 27 5.50 13.93 6.48
CA GLY A 27 6.54 14.09 5.45
C GLY A 27 6.89 12.82 4.65
N ARG A 28 6.29 11.66 4.97
CA ARG A 28 6.51 10.39 4.26
C ARG A 28 5.32 10.05 3.38
N ARG A 29 5.59 9.49 2.20
CA ARG A 29 4.57 8.99 1.28
C ARG A 29 4.27 7.53 1.59
N PHE A 30 2.98 7.20 1.60
CA PHE A 30 2.47 5.86 1.79
C PHE A 30 1.55 5.50 0.63
N ALA A 31 1.75 4.32 0.06
CA ALA A 31 0.71 3.67 -0.71
C ALA A 31 -0.27 3.00 0.27
N VAL A 32 -1.57 3.17 0.05
CA VAL A 32 -2.65 2.62 0.86
C VAL A 32 -3.57 1.80 -0.02
N ALA A 33 -3.73 0.53 0.31
CA ALA A 33 -4.62 -0.39 -0.38
C ALA A 33 -5.60 -1.05 0.59
N ILE A 34 -6.75 -1.49 0.06
CA ILE A 34 -7.66 -2.37 0.81
C ILE A 34 -7.16 -3.80 0.63
N ALA A 35 -6.89 -4.47 1.74
CA ALA A 35 -6.45 -5.85 1.76
C ALA A 35 -7.63 -6.82 1.56
N PRO A 36 -7.39 -8.08 1.16
CA PRO A 36 -8.44 -9.09 1.01
C PRO A 36 -9.27 -9.31 2.28
N SER A 37 -8.70 -9.10 3.46
CA SER A 37 -9.43 -9.18 4.74
C SER A 37 -10.31 -7.96 5.07
N GLY A 38 -10.33 -6.95 4.19
CA GLY A 38 -11.12 -5.72 4.31
C GLY A 38 -10.42 -4.57 5.05
N VAL A 39 -9.20 -4.77 5.57
CA VAL A 39 -8.47 -3.72 6.31
C VAL A 39 -7.57 -2.88 5.40
N ARG A 40 -7.31 -1.63 5.81
CA ARG A 40 -6.33 -0.76 5.12
C ARG A 40 -4.91 -1.24 5.41
N SER A 41 -4.14 -1.49 4.34
CA SER A 41 -2.72 -1.81 4.42
C SER A 41 -1.89 -0.63 3.93
N PHE A 42 -0.91 -0.23 4.74
CA PHE A 42 -0.01 0.88 4.45
C PHE A 42 1.35 0.34 4.01
N ARG A 43 1.92 0.94 2.97
CA ARG A 43 3.29 0.68 2.52
C ARG A 43 4.02 2.00 2.33
N ILE A 44 5.17 2.16 2.99
CA ILE A 44 6.07 3.31 2.73
C ILE A 44 6.58 3.20 1.30
N ILE A 45 6.52 4.30 0.56
CA ILE A 45 7.06 4.40 -0.79
C ILE A 45 8.12 5.50 -0.86
N GLY A 46 9.15 5.27 -1.66
CA GLY A 46 10.20 6.26 -1.94
C GLY A 46 9.69 7.42 -2.81
N LYS A 47 10.50 8.47 -2.94
CA LYS A 47 10.20 9.64 -3.79
C LYS A 47 9.98 9.26 -5.26
N ASP A 48 10.58 8.17 -5.71
CA ASP A 48 10.60 7.74 -7.12
C ASP A 48 9.32 7.01 -7.54
N VAL A 49 8.47 6.61 -6.59
CA VAL A 49 7.16 6.03 -6.91
C VAL A 49 6.22 7.17 -7.31
N ARG A 50 6.15 7.41 -8.63
CA ARG A 50 5.17 8.28 -9.28
C ARG A 50 3.98 7.42 -9.69
N ARG A 51 2.78 7.81 -9.29
CA ARG A 51 1.53 7.16 -9.71
C ARG A 51 1.19 7.59 -11.13
#